data_AF-A0A6C2UK65-F1
#
_entry.id   AF-A0A6C2UK65-F1
#
_cell.length_a   1.000
_cell.length_b   1.000
_cell.length_c   1.000
_cell.angle_alpha   90.00
_cell.angle_beta   90.00
_cell.angle_gamma   90.00
#
_symmetry.space_group_name_H-M   'P 1'
#
loop_
_entity.id
_entity.type
_entity.pdbx_description
1 polymer ?
#
loop_
_entity_poly.entity_id
_entity_poly.type
_entity_poly.pdbx_seq_one_letter_code
_entity_poly.pdbx_strand_id
1 'polypeptide(L)'
;MDKVFSARIDESVAARINSLARQLHSTKKQVVERAVELYAAKVEHEEESGFLDQSFGAWKRDESSQESVEAARTAFRASFERMR
;
A
#
# COMPACT_ATOMS: atom_id res chain seq x y z
N MET A 1 20.16 19.03 -5.28
CA MET A 1 21.43 18.95 -6.04
C MET A 1 21.16 18.04 -7.22
N ASP A 2 21.38 18.52 -8.44
CA ASP A 2 21.06 17.75 -9.64
C ASP A 2 22.15 16.71 -9.93
N LYS A 3 21.74 15.49 -10.29
CA LYS A 3 22.62 14.38 -10.64
C LYS A 3 22.39 14.00 -12.10
N VAL A 4 23.46 13.61 -12.79
CA VAL A 4 23.35 13.07 -14.16
C VAL A 4 22.91 11.61 -14.07
N PHE A 5 21.78 11.31 -14.71
CA PHE A 5 21.24 9.96 -14.88
C PHE A 5 21.29 9.57 -16.36
N SER A 6 21.83 8.39 -16.66
CA SER A 6 21.92 7.85 -18.01
C SER A 6 21.50 6.39 -18.03
N ALA A 7 20.60 6.03 -18.94
CA ALA A 7 20.13 4.66 -19.10
C ALA A 7 19.92 4.36 -20.60
N ARG A 8 20.15 3.11 -21.00
CA ARG A 8 19.74 2.62 -22.32
C ARG A 8 18.25 2.33 -22.27
N ILE A 9 17.50 2.87 -23.22
CA ILE A 9 16.05 2.70 -23.34
C ILE A 9 15.71 2.38 -24.79
N ASP A 10 14.59 1.70 -25.00
CA ASP A 10 14.07 1.43 -26.34
C ASP A 10 13.65 2.73 -27.04
N GLU A 11 13.78 2.75 -28.37
CA GLU A 11 13.40 3.90 -29.19
C GLU A 11 11.92 4.28 -29.02
N SER A 12 11.05 3.28 -28.90
CA SER A 12 9.61 3.49 -28.66
C SER A 12 9.35 4.22 -27.34
N VAL A 13 10.14 3.95 -26.30
CA VAL A 13 10.06 4.62 -25.00
C VAL A 13 10.57 6.04 -25.12
N ALA A 14 11.71 6.26 -25.79
CA ALA A 14 12.24 7.59 -26.03
C ALA A 14 11.25 8.49 -26.81
N ALA A 15 10.62 7.95 -27.85
CA ALA A 15 9.58 8.62 -28.61
C ALA A 15 8.35 8.97 -27.75
N ARG A 16 7.92 8.05 -26.88
CA ARG A 16 6.80 8.30 -25.96
C ARG A 16 7.12 9.39 -24.93
N ILE A 17 8.33 9.40 -24.36
CA ILE A 17 8.77 10.47 -23.45
C ILE A 17 8.76 11.83 -24.16
N ASN A 18 9.25 11.89 -25.40
CA ASN A 18 9.22 13.11 -26.20
C ASN A 18 7.79 13.60 -26.47
N SER A 19 6.88 12.69 -26.82
CA SER A 19 5.47 13.02 -27.04
C SER A 19 4.82 13.58 -25.77
N LEU A 20 5.03 12.94 -24.63
CA LEU A 20 4.49 13.37 -23.34
C LEU A 20 5.02 14.74 -22.91
N ALA A 21 6.33 14.97 -23.06
CA ALA A 21 6.94 16.27 -22.75
C ALA A 21 6.30 17.41 -23.56
N ARG A 22 6.02 17.17 -24.85
CA ARG A 22 5.34 18.14 -25.71
C ARG A 22 3.88 18.38 -25.29
N GLN A 23 3.13 17.31 -25.02
CA GLN A 23 1.72 17.40 -24.65
C GLN A 23 1.52 18.10 -23.30
N LEU A 24 2.43 17.89 -22.36
CA LEU A 24 2.37 18.45 -21.01
C LEU A 24 3.09 19.80 -20.89
N HIS A 25 3.61 20.34 -21.99
CA HIS A 25 4.42 21.57 -22.00
C HIS A 25 5.55 21.54 -20.96
N SER A 26 6.21 20.40 -20.82
CA SER A 26 7.22 20.13 -19.79
C SER A 26 8.52 19.60 -20.39
N THR A 27 9.54 19.50 -19.55
CA THR A 27 10.83 18.92 -19.95
C THR A 27 10.81 17.40 -19.82
N LYS A 28 11.65 16.71 -20.61
CA LYS A 28 11.82 15.24 -20.48
C LYS A 28 12.25 14.85 -19.06
N LYS A 29 13.07 15.69 -18.40
CA LYS A 29 13.47 15.54 -16.99
C LYS A 29 12.23 15.45 -16.09
N GLN A 30 11.35 16.44 -16.17
CA GLN A 30 10.13 16.48 -15.35
C GLN A 30 9.20 15.30 -15.62
N VAL A 31 9.08 14.86 -16.88
CA VAL A 31 8.29 13.68 -17.23
C VAL A 31 8.85 12.43 -16.54
N VAL A 32 10.16 12.22 -16.59
CA VAL A 32 10.82 11.06 -15.98
C VAL A 32 10.74 11.13 -14.45
N GLU A 33 11.05 12.27 -13.84
CA GLU A 33 10.96 12.47 -12.39
C GLU A 33 9.54 12.18 -11.88
N ARG A 34 8.53 12.76 -12.55
CA ARG A 34 7.14 12.54 -12.16
C ARG A 34 6.69 11.10 -12.34
N ALA A 35 7.14 10.43 -13.41
CA ALA A 35 6.84 9.03 -13.62
C ALA A 35 7.45 8.14 -12.53
N VAL A 36 8.68 8.44 -12.10
CA VAL A 36 9.35 7.74 -10.99
C VAL A 36 8.60 7.96 -9.68
N GLU A 37 8.20 9.19 -9.37
CA GLU A 37 7.39 9.50 -8.18
C GLU A 37 6.07 8.73 -8.16
N LEU A 38 5.35 8.72 -9.28
CA LEU A 38 4.07 8.00 -9.41
C LEU A 38 4.26 6.50 -9.28
N TYR A 39 5.34 5.96 -9.83
CA TYR A 39 5.67 4.54 -9.71
C TYR A 39 6.04 4.18 -8.27
N ALA A 40 6.87 4.99 -7.61
CA ALA A 40 7.24 4.80 -6.21
C ALA A 40 6.02 4.83 -5.30
N ALA A 41 5.14 5.84 -5.44
CA ALA A 41 3.91 5.92 -4.65
C ALA A 41 2.99 4.72 -4.89
N LYS A 42 2.94 4.20 -6.12
CA LYS A 42 2.16 2.99 -6.42
C LYS A 42 2.75 1.76 -5.73
N VAL A 43 4.07 1.58 -5.78
CA VAL A 43 4.75 0.45 -5.12
C VAL A 43 4.59 0.55 -3.60
N GLU A 44 4.80 1.72 -3.01
CA GLU A 44 4.59 1.97 -1.58
C GLU A 44 3.16 1.65 -1.16
N HIS A 45 2.15 2.08 -1.93
CA HIS A 45 0.75 1.76 -1.64
C HIS A 45 0.44 0.26 -1.78
N GLU A 46 1.03 -0.43 -2.76
CA GLU A 46 0.90 -1.89 -2.91
C GLU A 46 1.59 -2.63 -1.75
N GLU A 47 2.72 -2.12 -1.24
CA GLU A 47 3.43 -2.67 -0.08
C GLU A 47 2.70 -2.37 1.25
N GLU A 48 2.17 -1.15 1.44
CA GLU A 48 1.37 -0.74 2.60
C GLU A 48 0.05 -1.51 2.70
N SER A 49 -0.55 -1.86 1.56
CA SER A 49 -1.70 -2.76 1.51
C SER A 49 -1.37 -4.12 2.15
N GLY A 50 -0.12 -4.57 2.03
CA GLY A 50 0.40 -5.75 2.72
C GLY A 50 0.71 -5.54 4.21
N PHE A 51 1.11 -4.34 4.63
CA PHE A 51 1.42 -4.06 6.04
C PHE A 51 0.18 -4.14 6.93
N LEU A 52 -0.95 -3.60 6.48
CA LEU A 52 -2.21 -3.71 7.23
C LEU A 52 -2.72 -5.15 7.26
N ASP A 53 -2.61 -5.90 6.17
CA ASP A 53 -2.94 -7.33 6.16
C ASP A 53 -2.00 -8.16 7.07
N GLN A 54 -0.71 -7.80 7.16
CA GLN A 54 0.25 -8.44 8.07
C GLN A 54 0.02 -8.04 9.54
N SER A 55 -0.35 -6.78 9.80
CA SER A 55 -0.55 -6.24 11.15
C SER A 55 -1.92 -6.60 11.71
N PHE A 56 -2.97 -6.55 10.89
CA PHE A 56 -4.33 -6.98 11.23
C PHE A 56 -4.57 -8.46 10.96
N GLY A 57 -3.56 -9.22 10.53
CA GLY A 57 -3.63 -10.69 10.47
C GLY A 57 -4.02 -11.30 11.82
N ALA A 58 -3.64 -10.67 12.93
CA ALA A 58 -4.06 -11.05 14.28
C ALA A 58 -5.55 -10.74 14.61
N TRP A 59 -6.23 -9.93 13.78
CA TRP A 59 -7.64 -9.56 13.94
C TRP A 59 -8.57 -10.37 13.02
N LYS A 60 -8.04 -11.21 12.12
CA LYS A 60 -8.85 -12.22 11.41
C LYS A 60 -9.21 -13.34 12.39
N ARG A 61 -10.25 -13.11 13.19
CA ARG A 61 -10.84 -14.15 14.04
C ARG A 61 -11.74 -15.05 13.20
N ASP A 62 -11.61 -16.35 13.40
CA ASP A 62 -12.52 -17.35 12.80
C ASP A 62 -13.94 -17.24 13.37
N GLU A 63 -14.07 -16.69 14.59
CA GLU A 63 -15.35 -16.41 15.24
C GLU A 63 -15.95 -15.06 14.80
N SER A 64 -17.26 -15.07 14.62
CA SER A 64 -18.06 -13.87 14.41
C SER A 64 -18.08 -12.99 15.67
N SER A 65 -18.40 -11.71 15.49
CA SER A 65 -18.54 -10.77 16.61
C SER A 65 -19.58 -11.22 17.65
N GLN A 66 -20.61 -11.94 17.20
CA GLN A 66 -21.64 -12.48 18.09
C GLN A 66 -21.09 -13.61 18.96
N GLU A 67 -20.34 -14.54 18.37
CA GLU A 67 -19.71 -15.66 19.09
C GLU A 67 -18.72 -15.14 20.14
N SER A 68 -17.90 -14.12 19.82
CA SER A 68 -16.99 -13.51 20.79
C SER A 68 -17.74 -12.90 21.99
N VAL A 69 -18.88 -12.24 21.75
CA VAL A 69 -19.69 -11.62 22.82
C VAL A 69 -20.33 -12.69 23.72
N GLU A 70 -20.82 -13.77 23.12
CA GLU A 70 -21.40 -14.89 23.85
C GLU A 70 -20.35 -15.63 24.70
N ALA A 71 -19.16 -15.86 24.16
CA ALA A 71 -18.03 -16.43 24.88
C ALA A 71 -17.61 -15.55 26.06
N ALA A 72 -17.46 -14.24 25.85
CA ALA A 72 -17.09 -13.29 26.90
C ALA A 72 -18.12 -13.25 28.04
N ARG A 73 -19.41 -13.23 27.71
CA ARG A 73 -20.50 -13.26 28.70
C ARG A 73 -20.52 -14.55 29.50
N THR A 74 -20.27 -15.67 28.84
CA THR A 74 -20.22 -16.99 29.48
C THR A 74 -19.05 -17.08 30.46
N ALA A 75 -17.86 -16.67 30.02
CA ALA A 75 -16.66 -16.63 30.87
C ALA A 75 -16.84 -15.72 32.09
N PHE A 76 -17.46 -14.54 31.89
CA PHE A 76 -17.77 -13.60 32.97
C PHE A 76 -18.76 -14.19 33.99
N ARG A 77 -19.85 -14.81 33.55
CA ARG A 77 -20.79 -15.47 34.48
C ARG A 77 -20.12 -16.58 35.27
N ALA A 78 -19.32 -17.42 34.60
CA ALA A 78 -18.56 -18.50 35.22
C ALA A 78 -17.49 -18.00 36.23
N SER A 79 -17.01 -16.76 36.14
CA SER A 79 -16.10 -16.21 37.16
C SER A 79 -16.82 -15.84 38.46
N PHE A 80 -18.10 -15.45 38.40
CA PHE A 80 -18.90 -15.20 39.61
C PHE A 80 -19.35 -16.49 40.29
N GLU A 81 -19.64 -17.54 39.52
CA GLU A 81 -19.97 -18.85 40.07
C GLU A 81 -18.78 -19.53 40.75
N ARG A 82 -17.55 -19.28 40.28
CA ARG A 82 -16.31 -19.77 40.93
C ARG A 82 -15.97 -19.06 42.25
N MET A 83 -16.49 -17.85 42.46
CA MET A 83 -16.24 -17.05 43.66
C MET A 83 -17.31 -17.24 44.74
N ARG A 84 -18.30 -18.10 44.49
CA ARG A 84 -19.40 -18.44 45.39
C ARG A 84 -19.19 -19.81 46.01
#